data_AF-A0AA96GDD6-F1
#
_entry.id   AF-A0AA96GDD6-F1
#
_cell.length_a   1.000
_cell.length_b   1.000
_cell.length_c   1.000
_cell.angle_alpha   90.00
_cell.angle_beta   90.00
_cell.angle_gamma   90.00
#
_symmetry.space_group_name_H-M   'P 1'
#
loop_
_entity.id
_entity.type
_entity.pdbx_description
1 polymer ?
#
loop_
_entity_poly.entity_id
_entity_poly.type
_entity_poly.pdbx_seq_one_letter_code
_entity_poly.pdbx_strand_id
1 'polypeptide(L)' 'MASSQQLKLSVCDCSRVHLTYGSITLHFQKEEFLAYATQLTRMAAQVSNTTGFRRAPSLADAKATTCH' A
#
# COMPACT_ATOMS: atom_id res chain seq x y z
N MET A 1 -23.01 -15.53 1.65
CA MET A 1 -21.66 -16.13 1.70
C MET A 1 -20.69 -15.09 1.15
N ALA A 2 -19.90 -14.44 2.00
CA ALA A 2 -18.86 -13.53 1.52
C ALA A 2 -17.77 -14.42 0.90
N SER A 3 -17.69 -14.48 -0.43
CA SER A 3 -16.54 -15.09 -1.08
C SER A 3 -15.33 -14.26 -0.70
N SER A 4 -14.48 -14.78 0.18
CA SER A 4 -13.15 -14.25 0.42
C SER A 4 -12.40 -14.30 -0.91
N GLN A 5 -12.48 -13.21 -1.68
CA GLN A 5 -11.73 -13.08 -2.93
C GLN A 5 -10.25 -13.05 -2.54
N GLN A 6 -9.63 -14.22 -2.57
CA GLN A 6 -8.25 -14.39 -2.18
C GLN A 6 -7.37 -13.75 -3.24
N LEU A 7 -6.64 -12.73 -2.83
CA LEU A 7 -5.60 -12.15 -3.67
C LEU A 7 -4.49 -13.20 -3.84
N LYS A 8 -4.25 -13.62 -5.09
CA LYS A 8 -3.20 -14.60 -5.40
C LYS A 8 -2.15 -13.96 -6.30
N LEU A 9 -0.89 -14.01 -5.86
CA LEU A 9 0.26 -13.63 -6.67
C LEU A 9 1.01 -14.90 -7.09
N SER A 10 1.30 -15.03 -8.38
CA SER A 10 2.03 -16.18 -8.93
C SER A 10 3.00 -15.78 -10.03
N VAL A 11 4.19 -16.39 -10.04
CA VAL A 11 5.15 -16.32 -11.16
C VAL A 11 4.87 -17.51 -12.07
N CYS A 12 4.67 -17.27 -13.36
CA CYS A 12 4.48 -18.31 -14.36
C CYS A 12 5.80 -18.66 -15.06
N ASP A 13 5.88 -19.87 -15.61
CA ASP A 13 7.03 -20.36 -16.38
C ASP A 13 7.31 -19.54 -17.64
N CYS A 14 6.33 -18.77 -18.11
CA CYS A 14 6.51 -17.78 -19.18
C CYS A 14 7.21 -16.48 -18.72
N SER A 15 7.85 -16.49 -17.54
CA SER A 15 8.54 -15.36 -16.91
C SER A 15 7.67 -14.12 -16.62
N ARG A 16 6.34 -14.30 -16.63
CA ARG A 16 5.36 -13.25 -16.30
C ARG A 16 4.84 -13.44 -14.89
N VAL A 17 4.40 -12.33 -14.30
CA VAL A 17 3.78 -12.34 -12.96
C VAL A 17 2.30 -12.06 -13.09
N HIS A 18 1.48 -12.87 -12.43
CA HIS A 18 0.03 -12.72 -12.42
C HIS A 18 -0.45 -12.33 -11.02
N LEU A 19 -1.30 -11.31 -10.96
CA LEU A 19 -2.05 -10.94 -9.76
C LEU A 19 -3.54 -11.22 -10.02
N THR A 20 -4.12 -12.16 -9.27
CA THR A 20 -5.53 -12.53 -9.42
C THR A 20 -6.32 -12.06 -8.20
N TYR A 21 -7.46 -11.42 -8.47
CA TYR A 21 -8.45 -11.02 -7.47
C TYR A 21 -9.84 -11.37 -8.00
N GLY A 22 -10.45 -12.42 -7.43
CA GLY A 22 -11.74 -12.95 -7.90
C GLY A 22 -11.67 -13.40 -9.36
N SER A 23 -12.47 -12.77 -10.22
CA SER A 23 -12.51 -13.04 -11.66
C SER A 23 -11.53 -12.19 -12.48
N ILE A 24 -10.78 -11.28 -11.84
CA ILE A 24 -9.84 -10.38 -12.52
C ILE A 24 -8.43 -10.92 -12.34
N THR A 25 -7.71 -11.08 -13.45
CA THR A 25 -6.26 -11.38 -13.45
C THR A 25 -5.52 -10.27 -14.17
N LEU A 26 -4.59 -9.63 -13.48
CA LEU A 26 -3.63 -8.70 -14.07
C LEU A 26 -2.38 -9.47 -14.47
N HIS A 27 -1.97 -9.28 -15.72
CA HIS A 27 -0.76 -9.86 -16.28
C HIS A 27 0.32 -8.79 -16.34
N PHE A 28 1.48 -9.09 -15.77
CA PHE A 28 2.63 -8.21 -15.81
C PHE A 28 3.77 -8.88 -16.57
N GLN A 29 4.40 -8.12 -17.46
CA GLN A 29 5.77 -8.38 -17.84
C GLN A 29 6.70 -8.17 -16.64
N LYS A 30 7.92 -8.69 -16.72
CA LYS A 30 8.88 -8.64 -15.62
C LYS A 30 9.15 -7.19 -15.18
N GLU A 31 9.41 -6.31 -16.13
CA GLU A 31 9.74 -4.90 -15.89
C GLU A 31 8.55 -4.15 -15.28
N GLU A 32 7.35 -4.42 -15.79
CA GLU A 32 6.09 -3.85 -15.29
C GLU A 32 5.82 -4.29 -13.84
N PHE A 33 6.08 -5.58 -13.53
CA PHE A 33 5.92 -6.09 -12.17
C PHE A 33 6.89 -5.43 -11.20
N LEU A 34 8.16 -5.27 -11.58
CA LEU A 34 9.16 -4.61 -10.73
C LEU A 34 8.81 -3.14 -10.45
N ALA A 35 8.33 -2.42 -11.47
CA ALA A 35 7.84 -1.06 -11.31
C ALA A 35 6.62 -1.01 -10.36
N TYR A 36 5.67 -1.92 -10.54
CA TYR A 36 4.49 -2.04 -9.67
C TYR A 36 4.87 -2.33 -8.21
N ALA A 37 5.74 -3.31 -7.96
CA ALA A 37 6.21 -3.66 -6.62
C ALA A 37 6.91 -2.48 -5.94
N THR A 38 7.71 -1.70 -6.68
CA THR A 38 8.39 -0.51 -6.14
C THR A 38 7.39 0.53 -5.63
N GLN A 39 6.30 0.77 -6.36
CA GLN A 39 5.26 1.70 -5.93
C GLN A 39 4.50 1.18 -4.70
N LEU A 40 4.18 -0.12 -4.66
CA LEU A 40 3.59 -0.74 -3.48
C LEU A 40 4.46 -0.61 -2.24
N THR A 41 5.78 -0.78 -2.37
CA THR A 41 6.71 -0.58 -1.24
C THR A 41 6.69 0.86 -0.73
N ARG A 42 6.67 1.85 -1.62
CA ARG A 42 6.56 3.26 -1.23
C ARG A 42 5.24 3.55 -0.51
N MET A 43 4.14 3.03 -1.02
CA MET A 43 2.83 3.13 -0.38
C MET A 43 2.81 2.45 1.00
N ALA A 44 3.38 1.25 1.11
CA ALA A 44 3.47 0.54 2.39
C ALA A 44 4.24 1.37 3.43
N ALA A 45 5.36 1.97 3.05
CA ALA A 45 6.12 2.86 3.93
C ALA A 45 5.28 4.07 4.39
N GLN A 46 4.49 4.67 3.50
CA GLN A 46 3.58 5.77 3.87
C GLN A 46 2.52 5.31 4.89
N VAL A 47 1.90 4.14 4.67
CA VAL A 47 0.89 3.59 5.59
C VAL A 47 1.50 3.26 6.95
N SER A 48 2.68 2.63 6.99
CA SER A 48 3.39 2.32 8.24
C SER A 48 3.79 3.59 9.00
N ASN A 49 4.23 4.64 8.31
CA ASN A 49 4.55 5.92 8.95
C ASN A 49 3.30 6.67 9.45
N THR A 50 2.15 6.48 8.79
CA THR A 50 0.88 7.11 9.19
C THR A 50 0.35 6.50 10.49
N THR A 51 0.60 5.22 10.76
CA THR A 51 0.27 4.61 12.06
C THR A 51 1.12 5.12 13.23
N GLY A 52 2.16 5.93 12.98
CA GLY A 52 3.04 6.53 13.99
C GLY A 52 2.65 7.92 14.50
N PHE A 53 1.58 8.56 13.99
CA PHE A 53 1.23 9.94 14.40
C PHE A 53 -0.15 10.07 15.04
N ARG A 54 -0.22 9.73 16.33
CA ARG A 54 -1.01 10.49 17.32
C ARG A 54 -0.33 10.39 18.69
N ARG A 55 0.89 10.93 18.81
CA ARG A 55 1.24 11.60 20.08
C ARG A 55 0.73 13.02 19.92
N ALA A 56 -0.45 13.28 20.50
CA ALA A 56 -0.98 14.63 20.57
C ALA A 56 0.14 15.55 21.12
N PRO A 57 0.40 16.73 20.52
CA PRO A 57 1.16 17.75 21.23
C PRO A 57 0.45 17.95 22.57
N SER A 58 1.19 17.82 23.67
CA SER A 58 0.61 18.09 24.98
C SER A 58 0.12 19.54 24.98
N LEU A 59 -0.97 19.80 25.68
CA LEU A 59 -1.58 21.14 25.82
C LEU A 59 -0.61 22.20 26.38
N ALA A 60 0.61 21.81 26.77
CA ALA A 60 1.66 22.68 27.31
C ALA A 60 2.33 23.56 26.24
N ASP A 61 2.33 23.16 24.96
CA ASP A 61 2.91 23.95 23.86
C ASP A 61 1.91 24.89 23.16
N ALA A 62 0.62 24.83 23.53
CA ALA A 62 -0.43 25.65 22.92
C ALA A 62 -0.52 27.09 23.48
N LYS A 63 0.54 27.61 24.10
CA LYS A 63 0.56 28.99 24.58
C LYS A 63 1.07 29.92 23.47
N ALA A 64 0.11 30.67 22.92
CA ALA A 64 0.25 31.85 22.08
C ALA A 64 0.42 31.63 20.57
N THR A 65 -0.69 31.35 19.89
CA THR A 65 -0.86 31.86 18.52
C THR A 65 -2.29 32.36 18.37
N THR A 66 -2.49 33.64 18.70
CA THR A 66 -3.72 34.38 18.38
C THR A 66 -3.62 34.78 16.90
N CYS A 67 -4.57 34.35 16.07
CA CYS A 67 -4.71 34.86 14.71
C CYS A 67 -5.65 36.07 14.72
N HIS A 68 -5.22 37.17 14.10
CA HIS A 68 -6.03 38.35 13.78
C HIS A 68 -6.84 38.12 12.50
#